data_AF-A0A5J5DMS5-F1
#
_entry.id   AF-A0A5J5DMS5-F1
#
_cell.length_a   1.000
_cell.length_b   1.000
_cell.length_c   1.000
_cell.angle_alpha   90.00
_cell.angle_beta   90.00
_cell.angle_gamma   90.00
#
_symmetry.space_group_name_H-M   'P 1'
#
loop_
_entity.id
_entity.type
_entity.pdbx_description
1 polymer ?
#
loop_
_entity_poly.entity_id
_entity_poly.type
_entity_poly.pdbx_seq_one_letter_code
_entity_poly.pdbx_strand_id
1 'polypeptide(L)'
;MPLPPKIKGCLSLVSDEQGYLKEGAPITDSTPYEVRRAQELNAQLGPKGTPEAVDLLCDLHNTTANMGMCLIFYSFDWIALHIYNYIQSKMTSAPVTAIQMDISETYSLESVGKHGIAIEVGPQPHGVTRADIFNLMKEAVDLTIECLQKLNSGKKHVLVFCEDTVLPRKHVKAICNCYCTLPTGSTFEGGKVEAYTLVKSVDYPRDPTTNNITAAIHPQLQDNDFKLLKPGDPIFLSFSGETVKHEGEELYPVFVNECAYYEKKIAFHLAKKVTVTFPSVSVKKVD
;
A
#
# COMPACT_ATOMS: atom_id res chain seq x y z
N MET A 1 9.51 -23.96 -12.76
CA MET A 1 8.75 -24.05 -11.51
C MET A 1 7.30 -23.67 -11.82
N PRO A 2 6.31 -24.40 -11.29
CA PRO A 2 4.92 -23.96 -11.39
C PRO A 2 4.75 -22.62 -10.64
N LEU A 3 3.97 -21.71 -11.23
CA LEU A 3 3.63 -20.43 -10.60
C LEU A 3 2.69 -20.68 -9.39
N PRO A 4 2.85 -19.93 -8.29
CA PRO A 4 1.94 -19.95 -7.15
C PRO A 4 0.44 -19.86 -7.54
N PRO A 5 -0.49 -20.47 -6.78
CA PRO A 5 -1.92 -20.53 -7.11
C PRO A 5 -2.57 -19.17 -7.41
N LYS A 6 -2.23 -18.11 -6.68
CA LYS A 6 -2.76 -16.75 -6.94
C LYS A 6 -2.13 -16.04 -8.13
N ILE A 7 -0.93 -16.46 -8.60
CA ILE A 7 -0.41 -16.01 -9.91
C ILE A 7 -1.26 -16.59 -11.06
N LYS A 8 -1.95 -17.71 -10.84
CA LYS A 8 -2.97 -18.21 -11.78
C LYS A 8 -4.34 -17.53 -11.63
N GLY A 9 -4.55 -16.72 -10.58
CA GLY A 9 -5.85 -16.16 -10.19
C GLY A 9 -5.94 -14.64 -10.03
N CYS A 10 -4.84 -13.90 -10.21
CA CYS A 10 -4.78 -12.43 -10.12
C CYS A 10 -5.59 -11.83 -8.94
N LEU A 11 -5.46 -12.42 -7.75
CA LEU A 11 -6.09 -11.91 -6.54
C LEU A 11 -5.01 -11.49 -5.53
N SER A 12 -5.22 -10.33 -4.93
CA SER A 12 -4.36 -9.71 -3.92
C SER A 12 -4.01 -10.67 -2.77
N LEU A 13 -2.80 -10.54 -2.25
CA LEU A 13 -2.38 -11.13 -0.98
C LEU A 13 -3.07 -10.38 0.17
N VAL A 14 -4.39 -10.33 0.18
CA VAL A 14 -5.11 -10.02 1.42
C VAL A 14 -5.03 -11.29 2.25
N SER A 15 -4.20 -11.25 3.28
CA SER A 15 -4.46 -12.00 4.50
C SER A 15 -5.89 -11.67 4.91
N ASP A 16 -6.81 -12.60 4.71
CA ASP A 16 -8.14 -12.46 5.30
C ASP A 16 -8.00 -12.11 6.79
N GLU A 17 -8.90 -11.26 7.24
CA GLU A 17 -8.97 -10.52 8.51
C GLU A 17 -9.02 -11.39 9.78
N GLN A 18 -8.59 -12.65 9.72
CA GLN A 18 -8.32 -13.46 10.91
C GLN A 18 -6.82 -13.43 11.19
N GLY A 19 -6.45 -13.02 12.41
CA GLY A 19 -5.08 -12.77 12.85
C GLY A 19 -4.15 -13.98 12.82
N TYR A 20 -3.78 -14.44 11.63
CA TYR A 20 -2.94 -15.62 11.39
C TYR A 20 -1.44 -15.31 11.34
N LEU A 21 -1.06 -14.04 11.42
CA LEU A 21 0.31 -13.65 11.77
C LEU A 21 0.59 -13.78 13.28
N LYS A 22 -0.42 -14.09 14.11
CA LYS A 22 -0.19 -14.51 15.50
C LYS A 22 0.37 -15.93 15.51
N GLU A 23 1.68 -15.99 15.77
CA GLU A 23 2.47 -17.08 16.32
C GLU A 23 1.94 -18.51 16.11
N GLY A 24 2.67 -19.27 15.28
CA GLY A 24 2.97 -20.68 15.56
C GLY A 24 1.83 -21.69 15.47
N ALA A 25 0.65 -21.33 14.94
CA ALA A 25 -0.40 -22.31 14.68
C ALA A 25 0.14 -23.40 13.73
N PRO A 26 0.09 -24.69 14.10
CA PRO A 26 0.66 -25.76 13.30
C PRO A 26 -0.03 -25.84 11.93
N ILE A 27 0.78 -25.90 10.88
CA ILE A 27 0.28 -26.10 9.51
C ILE A 27 -0.31 -27.50 9.40
N THR A 28 -1.56 -27.57 8.96
CA THR A 28 -2.24 -28.80 8.59
C THR A 28 -2.54 -28.80 7.08
N ASP A 29 -2.95 -29.95 6.54
CA ASP A 29 -3.34 -30.06 5.13
C ASP A 29 -4.57 -29.18 4.78
N SER A 30 -5.37 -28.82 5.79
CA SER A 30 -6.53 -27.94 5.65
C SER A 30 -6.21 -26.45 5.81
N THR A 31 -4.97 -26.08 6.16
CA THR A 31 -4.58 -24.68 6.32
C THR A 31 -4.68 -23.95 4.96
N PRO A 32 -5.35 -22.79 4.89
CA PRO A 32 -5.41 -21.99 3.68
C PRO A 32 -4.01 -21.71 3.11
N TYR A 33 -3.90 -21.67 1.78
CA TYR A 33 -2.61 -21.44 1.11
C TYR A 33 -1.95 -20.15 1.59
N GLU A 34 -2.72 -19.07 1.69
CA GLU A 34 -2.27 -17.73 2.08
C GLU A 34 -1.73 -17.70 3.51
N VAL A 35 -2.33 -18.49 4.42
CA VAL A 35 -1.84 -18.61 5.80
C VAL A 35 -0.49 -19.32 5.84
N ARG A 36 -0.34 -20.42 5.08
CA ARG A 36 0.96 -21.12 4.94
C ARG A 36 2.01 -20.18 4.35
N ARG A 37 1.64 -19.45 3.29
CA ARG A 37 2.54 -18.50 2.63
C ARG A 37 2.92 -17.34 3.54
N ALA A 38 2.00 -16.82 4.34
CA ALA A 38 2.28 -15.79 5.33
C ALA A 38 3.28 -16.28 6.39
N GLN A 39 3.14 -17.52 6.88
CA GLN A 39 4.11 -18.11 7.80
C GLN A 39 5.49 -18.31 7.16
N GLU A 40 5.55 -18.75 5.89
CA GLU A 40 6.81 -18.85 5.14
C GLU A 40 7.48 -17.48 4.98
N LEU A 41 6.72 -16.44 4.62
CA LEU A 41 7.23 -15.08 4.45
C LEU A 41 7.68 -14.49 5.79
N ASN A 42 6.93 -14.72 6.87
CA ASN A 42 7.33 -14.31 8.21
C ASN A 42 8.61 -15.03 8.68
N ALA A 43 8.81 -16.29 8.31
CA ALA A 43 10.05 -17.00 8.60
C ALA A 43 11.25 -16.52 7.74
N GLN A 44 10.99 -16.00 6.54
CA GLN A 44 12.04 -15.51 5.62
C GLN A 44 12.40 -14.04 5.83
N LEU A 45 11.42 -13.21 6.15
CA LEU A 45 11.53 -11.75 6.21
C LEU A 45 11.35 -11.20 7.63
N GLY A 46 10.76 -11.97 8.53
CA GLY A 46 10.55 -11.61 9.93
C GLY A 46 11.56 -12.33 10.84
N PRO A 47 11.13 -12.83 12.01
CA PRO A 47 9.76 -12.80 12.53
C PRO A 47 9.25 -11.38 12.81
N LYS A 48 7.98 -11.12 12.49
CA LYS A 48 7.33 -9.83 12.71
C LYS A 48 7.47 -9.38 14.16
N GLY A 49 7.89 -8.13 14.35
CA GLY A 49 8.06 -7.51 15.67
C GLY A 49 9.35 -7.88 16.40
N THR A 50 10.24 -8.67 15.78
CA THR A 50 11.53 -9.03 16.39
C THR A 50 12.71 -8.29 15.73
N PRO A 51 13.88 -8.20 16.40
CA PRO A 51 15.07 -7.57 15.84
C PRO A 51 15.61 -8.24 14.57
N GLU A 52 15.27 -9.51 14.34
CA GLU A 52 15.71 -10.30 13.18
C GLU A 52 14.95 -9.97 11.89
N ALA A 53 13.78 -9.32 11.99
CA ALA A 53 13.02 -8.88 10.83
C ALA A 53 13.85 -7.99 9.90
N VAL A 54 13.54 -8.04 8.60
CA VAL A 54 14.12 -7.13 7.61
C VAL A 54 13.81 -5.69 7.99
N ASP A 55 14.76 -4.80 7.69
CA ASP A 55 14.68 -3.42 8.18
C ASP A 55 13.59 -2.62 7.48
N LEU A 56 13.39 -2.83 6.17
CA LEU A 56 12.34 -2.21 5.38
C LEU A 56 11.76 -3.22 4.39
N LEU A 57 10.43 -3.30 4.33
CA LEU A 57 9.71 -4.05 3.30
C LEU A 57 8.90 -3.08 2.43
N CYS A 58 9.04 -3.20 1.11
CA CYS A 58 8.23 -2.48 0.15
C CYS A 58 7.30 -3.46 -0.57
N ASP A 59 6.00 -3.29 -0.41
CA ASP A 59 4.99 -4.13 -1.06
C ASP A 59 4.37 -3.39 -2.26
N LEU A 60 4.25 -4.05 -3.40
CA LEU A 60 3.86 -3.39 -4.66
C LEU A 60 2.43 -3.79 -5.03
N HIS A 61 1.56 -2.80 -5.15
CA HIS A 61 0.14 -2.98 -5.43
C HIS A 61 -0.30 -2.23 -6.68
N ASN A 62 -1.36 -2.76 -7.29
CA ASN A 62 -2.13 -2.06 -8.27
C ASN A 62 -3.60 -2.02 -7.84
N THR A 63 -4.26 -0.93 -8.21
CA THR A 63 -5.68 -0.73 -8.00
C THR A 63 -6.36 -0.37 -9.31
N THR A 64 -7.61 -0.79 -9.44
CA THR A 64 -8.51 -0.38 -10.50
C THR A 64 -9.04 1.05 -10.32
N ALA A 65 -8.96 1.60 -9.10
CA ALA A 65 -9.34 2.97 -8.79
C ALA A 65 -8.35 4.00 -9.38
N ASN A 66 -8.81 5.22 -9.64
CA ASN A 66 -8.00 6.27 -10.26
C ASN A 66 -7.11 7.00 -9.26
N MET A 67 -6.31 6.24 -8.50
CA MET A 67 -5.51 6.77 -7.40
C MET A 67 -4.21 7.45 -7.86
N GLY A 68 -3.74 7.19 -9.08
CA GLY A 68 -2.43 7.64 -9.52
C GLY A 68 -1.30 6.94 -8.75
N MET A 69 -0.22 7.69 -8.48
CA MET A 69 0.91 7.18 -7.70
C MET A 69 0.71 7.47 -6.21
N CYS A 70 0.41 6.44 -5.41
CA CYS A 70 0.16 6.57 -3.98
C CYS A 70 1.12 5.69 -3.17
N LEU A 71 1.56 6.20 -2.01
CA LEU A 71 2.21 5.40 -0.96
C LEU A 71 1.23 5.18 0.20
N ILE A 72 1.15 3.96 0.70
CA ILE A 72 0.26 3.59 1.80
C ILE A 72 1.11 3.22 3.02
N PHE A 73 0.74 3.79 4.16
CA PHE A 73 1.41 3.64 5.43
C PHE A 73 0.43 3.14 6.48
N TYR A 74 0.80 2.09 7.19
CA TYR A 74 0.06 1.65 8.38
C TYR A 74 0.60 2.30 9.67
N SER A 75 1.85 2.76 9.63
CA SER A 75 2.43 3.63 10.64
C SER A 75 3.25 4.72 9.94
N PHE A 76 3.13 5.95 10.41
CA PHE A 76 3.98 7.04 9.96
C PHE A 76 5.30 7.02 10.73
N ASP A 77 6.18 6.11 10.35
CA ASP A 77 7.54 6.09 10.86
C ASP A 77 8.45 7.10 10.12
N TRP A 78 9.60 7.41 10.72
CA TRP A 78 10.49 8.43 10.21
C TRP A 78 11.10 8.06 8.84
N ILE A 79 11.48 6.80 8.63
CA ILE A 79 12.17 6.39 7.39
C ILE A 79 11.19 6.37 6.21
N ALA A 80 9.97 5.91 6.44
CA ALA A 80 8.89 5.89 5.47
C ALA A 80 8.52 7.30 5.02
N LEU A 81 8.45 8.25 5.95
CA LEU A 81 8.19 9.66 5.64
C LEU A 81 9.37 10.32 4.89
N HIS A 82 10.61 9.98 5.22
CA HIS A 82 11.79 10.45 4.45
C HIS A 82 11.78 9.89 3.03
N ILE A 83 11.45 8.61 2.84
CA ILE A 83 11.29 7.98 1.52
C ILE A 83 10.19 8.66 0.73
N TYR A 84 9.01 8.85 1.33
CA TYR A 84 7.89 9.54 0.68
C TYR A 84 8.26 10.95 0.24
N ASN A 85 8.82 11.77 1.15
CA ASN A 85 9.26 13.11 0.84
C ASN A 85 10.30 13.12 -0.30
N TYR A 86 11.22 12.14 -0.29
CA TYR A 86 12.22 12.01 -1.34
C TYR A 86 11.58 11.70 -2.69
N ILE A 87 10.72 10.68 -2.78
CA ILE A 87 10.01 10.30 -4.00
C ILE A 87 9.16 11.46 -4.49
N GLN A 88 8.36 12.09 -3.62
CA GLN A 88 7.52 13.23 -3.97
C GLN A 88 8.34 14.41 -4.52
N SER A 89 9.56 14.64 -4.01
CA SER A 89 10.44 15.72 -4.49
C SER A 89 11.16 15.43 -5.80
N LYS A 90 11.32 14.15 -6.18
CA LYS A 90 12.14 13.71 -7.31
C LYS A 90 11.32 13.16 -8.47
N MET A 91 10.17 12.58 -8.19
CA MET A 91 9.29 12.02 -9.20
C MET A 91 8.66 13.16 -10.01
N THR A 92 8.96 13.19 -11.30
CA THR A 92 8.41 14.22 -12.21
C THR A 92 7.28 13.68 -13.07
N SER A 93 7.16 12.35 -13.16
CA SER A 93 6.20 11.69 -14.06
C SER A 93 4.75 11.74 -13.57
N ALA A 94 4.53 11.86 -12.26
CA ALA A 94 3.21 11.98 -11.66
C ALA A 94 3.27 12.64 -10.26
N PRO A 95 2.19 13.30 -9.81
CA PRO A 95 2.02 13.64 -8.41
C PRO A 95 2.02 12.39 -7.54
N VAL A 96 2.65 12.48 -6.36
CA VAL A 96 2.72 11.37 -5.40
C VAL A 96 1.90 11.74 -4.16
N THR A 97 0.92 10.91 -3.84
CA THR A 97 0.08 11.06 -2.65
C THR A 97 0.45 10.04 -1.58
N ALA A 98 0.06 10.31 -0.34
CA ALA A 98 0.24 9.40 0.78
C ALA A 98 -1.10 9.12 1.46
N ILE A 99 -1.34 7.87 1.79
CA ILE A 99 -2.48 7.42 2.58
C ILE A 99 -1.98 6.80 3.89
N GLN A 100 -2.62 7.15 5.00
CA GLN A 100 -2.46 6.45 6.27
C GLN A 100 -3.67 5.55 6.52
N MET A 101 -3.42 4.25 6.68
CA MET A 101 -4.40 3.29 7.17
C MET A 101 -4.21 3.09 8.67
N ASP A 102 -5.11 3.67 9.47
CA ASP A 102 -5.09 3.50 10.93
C ASP A 102 -5.84 2.21 11.31
N ILE A 103 -5.11 1.09 11.42
CA ILE A 103 -5.63 -0.17 11.95
C ILE A 103 -4.81 -0.62 13.16
N SER A 104 -5.51 -0.99 14.23
CA SER A 104 -4.91 -1.36 15.53
C SER A 104 -4.08 -2.65 15.48
N GLU A 105 -4.38 -3.55 14.54
CA GLU A 105 -3.54 -4.70 14.20
C GLU A 105 -3.29 -4.70 12.69
N THR A 106 -2.02 -4.64 12.29
CA THR A 106 -1.63 -4.68 10.87
C THR A 106 -1.52 -6.13 10.41
N TYR A 107 -2.20 -6.48 9.32
CA TYR A 107 -2.16 -7.83 8.74
C TYR A 107 -1.44 -7.87 7.37
N SER A 108 -1.00 -6.71 6.89
CA SER A 108 -0.36 -6.52 5.60
C SER A 108 1.08 -7.08 5.56
N LEU A 109 1.58 -7.41 4.37
CA LEU A 109 2.89 -8.05 4.20
C LEU A 109 4.04 -7.15 4.64
N GLU A 110 4.00 -5.86 4.31
CA GLU A 110 5.04 -4.90 4.67
C GLU A 110 5.16 -4.65 6.17
N SER A 111 4.12 -5.00 6.94
CA SER A 111 4.16 -4.96 8.40
C SER A 111 5.04 -6.05 9.04
N VAL A 112 5.54 -7.01 8.26
CA VAL A 112 6.52 -8.00 8.73
C VAL A 112 7.89 -7.35 8.94
N GLY A 113 8.26 -6.38 8.11
CA GLY A 113 9.49 -5.60 8.28
C GLY A 113 9.41 -4.67 9.50
N LYS A 114 10.57 -4.20 9.97
CA LYS A 114 10.62 -3.17 11.03
C LYS A 114 9.99 -1.86 10.56
N HIS A 115 10.19 -1.56 9.29
CA HIS A 115 9.57 -0.48 8.54
C HIS A 115 8.87 -1.04 7.31
N GLY A 116 7.80 -0.38 6.86
CA GLY A 116 6.97 -0.89 5.77
C GLY A 116 6.31 0.22 4.96
N ILE A 117 6.29 0.06 3.65
CA ILE A 117 5.58 0.97 2.73
C ILE A 117 4.91 0.11 1.65
N ALA A 118 3.64 0.38 1.34
CA ALA A 118 3.04 -0.13 0.12
C ALA A 118 3.09 0.94 -0.98
N ILE A 119 3.53 0.54 -2.18
CA ILE A 119 3.56 1.37 -3.38
C ILE A 119 2.36 0.97 -4.25
N GLU A 120 1.35 1.83 -4.31
CA GLU A 120 0.07 1.58 -4.97
C GLU A 120 -0.04 2.42 -6.24
N VAL A 121 -0.24 1.78 -7.39
CA VAL A 121 -0.38 2.49 -8.68
C VAL A 121 -1.65 2.08 -9.40
N GLY A 122 -2.51 3.07 -9.68
CA GLY A 122 -3.72 2.89 -10.47
C GLY A 122 -4.03 4.08 -11.38
N PRO A 123 -5.00 3.95 -12.29
CA PRO A 123 -5.88 2.80 -12.47
C PRO A 123 -5.27 1.73 -13.39
N GLN A 124 -5.32 0.47 -12.97
CA GLN A 124 -4.94 -0.69 -13.79
C GLN A 124 -5.91 -1.86 -13.55
N PRO A 125 -6.58 -2.37 -14.61
CA PRO A 125 -7.36 -3.61 -14.49
C PRO A 125 -6.50 -4.77 -14.00
N HIS A 126 -7.05 -5.59 -13.10
CA HIS A 126 -6.36 -6.80 -12.65
C HIS A 126 -6.09 -7.75 -13.83
N GLY A 127 -4.92 -8.38 -13.83
CA GLY A 127 -4.47 -9.26 -14.92
C GLY A 127 -4.00 -8.53 -16.18
N VAL A 128 -3.96 -7.19 -16.17
CA VAL A 128 -3.44 -6.38 -17.28
C VAL A 128 -2.16 -5.69 -16.84
N THR A 129 -1.14 -5.69 -17.70
CA THR A 129 0.09 -4.93 -17.50
C THR A 129 0.11 -3.76 -18.47
N ARG A 130 0.07 -2.54 -17.95
CA ARG A 130 0.25 -1.32 -18.75
C ARG A 130 1.66 -0.77 -18.58
N ALA A 131 2.26 -0.35 -19.69
CA ALA A 131 3.65 0.14 -19.68
C ALA A 131 3.82 1.45 -18.88
N ASP A 132 2.82 2.33 -18.91
CA ASP A 132 2.83 3.58 -18.14
C ASP A 132 2.77 3.32 -16.62
N ILE A 133 1.87 2.46 -16.16
CA ILE A 133 1.76 2.03 -14.76
C ILE A 133 3.04 1.34 -14.28
N PHE A 134 3.58 0.43 -15.10
CA PHE A 134 4.86 -0.23 -14.81
C PHE A 134 6.00 0.78 -14.66
N ASN A 135 6.10 1.76 -15.55
CA ASN A 135 7.17 2.76 -15.49
C ASN A 135 7.03 3.69 -14.27
N LEU A 136 5.81 4.07 -13.89
CA LEU A 136 5.56 4.85 -12.67
C LEU A 136 6.00 4.08 -11.42
N MET A 137 5.59 2.81 -11.31
CA MET A 137 5.99 1.94 -10.20
C MET A 137 7.51 1.76 -10.16
N LYS A 138 8.14 1.53 -11.32
CA LYS A 138 9.59 1.38 -11.43
C LYS A 138 10.32 2.65 -10.98
N GLU A 139 9.87 3.83 -11.39
CA GLU A 139 10.46 5.11 -10.97
C GLU A 139 10.36 5.30 -9.45
N ALA A 140 9.19 5.04 -8.85
CA ALA A 140 9.02 5.11 -7.40
C ALA A 140 9.96 4.15 -6.65
N VAL A 141 10.11 2.94 -7.18
CA VAL A 141 11.06 1.94 -6.68
C VAL A 141 12.51 2.40 -6.80
N ASP A 142 12.93 2.91 -7.96
CA ASP A 142 14.30 3.40 -8.18
C ASP A 142 14.63 4.57 -7.24
N LEU A 143 13.68 5.49 -7.04
CA LEU A 143 13.82 6.62 -6.12
C LEU A 143 13.86 6.17 -4.65
N THR A 144 13.13 5.11 -4.29
CA THR A 144 13.22 4.47 -2.97
C THR A 144 14.63 3.93 -2.75
N ILE A 145 15.17 3.18 -3.72
CA ILE A 145 16.54 2.65 -3.67
C ILE A 145 17.54 3.80 -3.54
N GLU A 146 17.39 4.87 -4.32
CA GLU A 146 18.29 6.02 -4.28
C GLU A 146 18.25 6.72 -2.92
N CYS A 147 17.05 6.93 -2.35
CA CYS A 147 16.87 7.48 -1.01
C CYS A 147 17.62 6.65 0.04
N LEU A 148 17.43 5.33 0.02
CA LEU A 148 18.09 4.41 0.94
C LEU A 148 19.60 4.37 0.76
N GLN A 149 20.11 4.43 -0.47
CA GLN A 149 21.55 4.50 -0.72
C GLN A 149 22.17 5.78 -0.16
N LYS A 150 21.44 6.91 -0.24
CA LYS A 150 21.85 8.17 0.37
C LYS A 150 21.82 8.04 1.89
N LEU A 151 20.75 7.48 2.46
CA LEU A 151 20.67 7.20 3.88
C LEU A 151 21.84 6.29 4.33
N ASN A 152 22.24 5.31 3.54
CA ASN A 152 23.27 4.34 3.91
C ASN A 152 24.70 4.74 3.49
N SER A 153 24.95 5.99 3.09
CA SER A 153 26.11 6.34 2.27
C SER A 153 27.46 5.83 2.80
N GLY A 154 27.95 4.76 2.17
CA GLY A 154 29.22 4.10 2.45
C GLY A 154 29.27 2.64 1.97
N LYS A 155 28.14 1.92 1.96
CA LYS A 155 28.09 0.54 1.44
C LYS A 155 26.81 0.29 0.63
N LYS A 156 26.96 -0.36 -0.52
CA LYS A 156 25.84 -0.79 -1.37
C LYS A 156 25.04 -1.92 -0.71
N HIS A 157 23.83 -2.14 -1.27
CA HIS A 157 23.00 -3.37 -1.29
C HIS A 157 21.87 -3.42 -0.24
N VAL A 158 20.64 -3.92 -0.47
CA VAL A 158 19.76 -4.31 -1.61
C VAL A 158 18.31 -4.28 -1.04
N LEU A 159 17.31 -3.85 -1.80
CA LEU A 159 15.87 -3.96 -1.46
C LEU A 159 15.31 -5.32 -1.88
N VAL A 160 14.46 -5.94 -1.06
CA VAL A 160 13.69 -7.13 -1.45
C VAL A 160 12.34 -6.66 -2.01
N PHE A 161 12.15 -6.86 -3.31
CA PHE A 161 10.83 -6.81 -3.93
C PHE A 161 10.17 -8.18 -3.73
N CYS A 162 9.00 -8.22 -3.10
CA CYS A 162 8.15 -9.40 -3.21
C CYS A 162 7.35 -9.31 -4.51
N GLU A 163 7.99 -9.65 -5.64
CA GLU A 163 7.28 -9.90 -6.89
C GLU A 163 6.55 -11.25 -6.78
N ASP A 164 5.22 -11.23 -6.61
CA ASP A 164 4.36 -12.31 -7.08
C ASP A 164 3.91 -12.08 -8.55
N THR A 165 4.70 -11.33 -9.33
CA THR A 165 4.48 -11.09 -10.77
C THR A 165 5.74 -11.43 -11.57
N VAL A 166 5.83 -12.66 -12.10
CA VAL A 166 6.95 -13.06 -12.95
C VAL A 166 6.74 -12.54 -14.39
N LEU A 167 7.59 -11.59 -14.81
CA LEU A 167 8.07 -11.56 -16.19
C LEU A 167 9.18 -12.60 -16.36
N PRO A 168 9.18 -13.41 -17.44
CA PRO A 168 10.12 -14.50 -17.57
C PRO A 168 11.47 -13.99 -18.06
N ARG A 169 12.52 -14.05 -17.22
CA ARG A 169 13.88 -14.50 -17.58
C ARG A 169 14.86 -14.47 -16.40
N LYS A 170 15.20 -15.68 -15.94
CA LYS A 170 16.52 -16.17 -15.47
C LYS A 170 17.39 -15.24 -14.58
N HIS A 171 17.50 -15.67 -13.32
CA HIS A 171 18.51 -15.33 -12.28
C HIS A 171 18.37 -13.98 -11.58
N VAL A 172 17.68 -13.94 -10.43
CA VAL A 172 18.12 -13.17 -9.25
C VAL A 172 17.67 -13.90 -7.97
N LYS A 173 18.63 -14.38 -7.17
CA LYS A 173 18.44 -14.64 -5.74
C LYS A 173 19.02 -13.43 -5.03
N ALA A 174 18.25 -12.71 -4.22
CA ALA A 174 18.82 -11.68 -3.35
C ALA A 174 18.03 -11.56 -2.04
N ILE A 175 18.74 -11.83 -0.95
CA ILE A 175 18.38 -11.57 0.45
C ILE A 175 19.31 -10.44 0.89
N CYS A 176 18.81 -9.42 1.60
CA CYS A 176 19.68 -8.41 2.20
C CYS A 176 19.17 -7.99 3.58
N ASN A 177 20.06 -8.09 4.58
CA ASN A 177 19.95 -7.36 5.84
C ASN A 177 20.52 -5.96 5.63
N CYS A 178 19.78 -4.92 5.97
CA CYS A 178 20.21 -3.53 5.86
C CYS A 178 20.62 -3.00 7.24
N TYR A 179 21.90 -3.08 7.58
CA TYR A 179 22.42 -2.25 8.67
C TYR A 179 22.50 -0.80 8.19
N CYS A 180 21.45 -0.01 8.45
CA CYS A 180 21.43 1.42 8.21
C CYS A 180 22.56 2.08 9.03
N THR A 181 23.67 2.38 8.37
CA THR A 181 24.77 3.17 8.92
C THR A 181 24.97 4.35 7.99
N LEU A 182 24.37 5.50 8.34
CA LEU A 182 24.62 6.74 7.60
C LEU A 182 26.11 7.13 7.74
N PRO A 183 26.73 7.75 6.73
CA PRO A 183 28.08 8.27 6.89
C PRO A 183 28.07 9.35 7.94
N THR A 184 29.13 9.35 8.73
CA THR A 184 29.35 10.29 9.80
C THR A 184 29.26 11.72 9.26
N GLY A 185 28.33 12.52 9.80
CA GLY A 185 28.18 13.95 9.46
C GLY A 185 27.14 14.30 8.38
N SER A 186 26.43 13.33 7.80
CA SER A 186 25.30 13.63 6.89
C SER A 186 23.98 13.77 7.66
N THR A 187 23.24 14.85 7.40
CA THR A 187 21.91 15.11 7.97
C THR A 187 20.85 15.02 6.88
N PHE A 188 19.80 14.26 7.13
CA PHE A 188 18.57 14.24 6.36
C PHE A 188 17.61 15.20 7.03
N GLU A 189 17.27 16.29 6.35
CA GLU A 189 16.41 17.31 6.93
C GLU A 189 14.98 16.81 7.07
N GLY A 190 14.42 17.02 8.26
CA GLY A 190 13.02 16.81 8.55
C GLY A 190 12.16 17.83 7.83
N GLY A 191 10.86 17.62 7.90
CA GLY A 191 9.94 18.48 7.17
C GLY A 191 8.49 18.19 7.49
N LYS A 192 7.64 18.62 6.56
CA LYS A 192 6.21 18.40 6.59
C LYS A 192 5.77 17.86 5.24
N VAL A 193 4.88 16.89 5.25
CA VAL A 193 4.24 16.35 4.05
C VAL A 193 2.73 16.32 4.24
N GLU A 194 2.00 16.38 3.14
CA GLU A 194 0.56 16.15 3.13
C GLU A 194 0.26 14.66 2.94
N ALA A 195 -0.74 14.17 3.65
CA ALA A 195 -1.24 12.80 3.53
C ALA A 195 -2.76 12.74 3.77
N TYR A 196 -3.35 11.58 3.55
CA TYR A 196 -4.77 11.31 3.74
C TYR A 196 -4.96 10.17 4.75
N THR A 197 -5.49 10.47 5.93
CA THR A 197 -5.77 9.46 6.96
C THR A 197 -7.20 8.93 6.79
N LEU A 198 -7.35 7.61 6.65
CA LEU A 198 -8.66 6.96 6.54
C LEU A 198 -9.53 7.25 7.76
N VAL A 199 -10.82 7.52 7.51
CA VAL A 199 -11.83 7.76 8.55
C VAL A 199 -12.84 6.62 8.58
N LYS A 200 -13.37 6.24 7.42
CA LYS A 200 -14.40 5.21 7.30
C LYS A 200 -14.49 4.66 5.88
N SER A 201 -15.14 3.51 5.74
CA SER A 201 -15.52 2.93 4.46
C SER A 201 -17.00 3.16 4.18
N VAL A 202 -17.37 3.24 2.91
CA VAL A 202 -18.76 3.32 2.44
C VAL A 202 -19.04 2.08 1.58
N ASP A 203 -20.05 1.29 1.92
CA ASP A 203 -20.51 0.16 1.09
C ASP A 203 -21.41 0.66 -0.05
N TYR A 204 -21.58 -0.18 -1.07
CA TYR A 204 -22.62 -0.02 -2.06
C TYR A 204 -24.02 -0.09 -1.42
N PRO A 205 -25.01 0.65 -1.95
CA PRO A 205 -26.41 0.37 -1.70
C PRO A 205 -26.73 -1.08 -2.08
N ARG A 206 -27.36 -1.81 -1.16
CA ARG A 206 -27.71 -3.22 -1.33
C ARG A 206 -29.17 -3.46 -1.03
N ASP A 207 -29.72 -4.44 -1.72
CA ASP A 207 -31.03 -4.99 -1.39
C ASP A 207 -30.95 -5.72 -0.04
N PRO A 208 -31.83 -5.42 0.93
CA PRO A 208 -31.74 -5.96 2.29
C PRO A 208 -32.06 -7.46 2.37
N THR A 209 -32.70 -8.04 1.36
CA THR A 209 -33.10 -9.46 1.36
C THR A 209 -32.05 -10.33 0.68
N THR A 210 -31.56 -9.89 -0.49
CA THR A 210 -30.63 -10.63 -1.34
C THR A 210 -29.18 -10.23 -1.12
N ASN A 211 -28.93 -9.08 -0.46
CA ASN A 211 -27.60 -8.47 -0.26
C ASN A 211 -26.87 -8.13 -1.58
N ASN A 212 -27.59 -8.14 -2.70
CA ASN A 212 -27.09 -7.73 -4.01
C ASN A 212 -26.94 -6.21 -4.09
N ILE A 213 -25.92 -5.74 -4.80
CA ILE A 213 -25.72 -4.33 -5.10
C ILE A 213 -26.89 -3.82 -5.97
N THR A 214 -27.44 -2.65 -5.62
CA THR A 214 -28.59 -2.02 -6.31
C THR A 214 -28.25 -0.69 -6.97
N ALA A 215 -27.00 -0.22 -6.83
CA ALA A 215 -26.51 1.01 -7.41
C ALA A 215 -25.04 0.91 -7.81
N ALA A 216 -24.65 1.62 -8.86
CA ALA A 216 -23.24 1.81 -9.23
C ALA A 216 -22.69 3.10 -8.64
N ILE A 217 -21.36 3.26 -8.61
CA ILE A 217 -20.72 4.55 -8.33
C ILE A 217 -21.27 5.60 -9.30
N HIS A 218 -21.64 6.76 -8.77
CA HIS A 218 -22.18 7.82 -9.60
C HIS A 218 -21.08 8.35 -10.56
N PRO A 219 -21.39 8.68 -11.83
CA PRO A 219 -20.38 9.14 -12.80
C PRO A 219 -19.60 10.39 -12.39
N GLN A 220 -20.15 11.24 -11.51
CA GLN A 220 -19.45 12.40 -10.97
C GLN A 220 -18.47 12.07 -9.82
N LEU A 221 -18.58 10.89 -9.22
CA LEU A 221 -17.63 10.38 -8.22
C LEU A 221 -16.60 9.44 -8.86
N GLN A 222 -17.00 8.67 -9.88
CA GLN A 222 -16.10 7.75 -10.59
C GLN A 222 -14.81 8.47 -11.02
N ASP A 223 -13.66 7.85 -10.76
CA ASP A 223 -12.32 8.35 -11.08
C ASP A 223 -11.93 9.69 -10.41
N ASN A 224 -12.66 10.14 -9.39
CA ASN A 224 -12.41 11.38 -8.67
C ASN A 224 -11.78 11.15 -7.27
N ASP A 225 -10.94 10.12 -7.14
CA ASP A 225 -10.10 9.89 -5.96
C ASP A 225 -9.34 11.17 -5.56
N PHE A 226 -9.17 11.38 -4.25
CA PHE A 226 -8.50 12.54 -3.64
C PHE A 226 -9.13 13.91 -3.92
N LYS A 227 -10.33 13.99 -4.53
CA LYS A 227 -11.08 15.24 -4.68
C LYS A 227 -12.05 15.45 -3.52
N LEU A 228 -12.24 16.69 -3.10
CA LEU A 228 -13.12 16.98 -1.97
C LEU A 228 -14.57 16.60 -2.29
N LEU A 229 -15.14 15.68 -1.51
CA LEU A 229 -16.54 15.28 -1.57
C LEU A 229 -17.33 16.05 -0.52
N LYS A 230 -18.38 16.76 -0.94
CA LYS A 230 -19.19 17.64 -0.09
C LYS A 230 -20.58 17.08 0.17
N PRO A 231 -21.23 17.47 1.28
CA PRO A 231 -22.63 17.15 1.50
C PRO A 231 -23.50 17.58 0.28
N GLY A 232 -24.32 16.67 -0.22
CA GLY A 232 -25.17 16.87 -1.39
C GLY A 232 -24.56 16.43 -2.72
N ASP A 233 -23.26 16.16 -2.79
CA ASP A 233 -22.62 15.63 -4.00
C ASP A 233 -23.11 14.20 -4.29
N PRO A 234 -23.32 13.82 -5.55
CA PRO A 234 -23.86 12.51 -5.89
C PRO A 234 -22.79 11.41 -5.83
N ILE A 235 -23.07 10.32 -5.12
CA ILE A 235 -22.12 9.23 -4.83
C ILE A 235 -22.53 7.88 -5.42
N PHE A 236 -23.83 7.61 -5.55
CA PHE A 236 -24.33 6.43 -6.26
C PHE A 236 -25.45 6.78 -7.24
N LEU A 237 -25.57 5.98 -8.29
CA LEU A 237 -26.70 5.96 -9.21
C LEU A 237 -27.36 4.59 -9.14
N SER A 238 -28.59 4.53 -8.62
CA SER A 238 -29.34 3.28 -8.54
C SER A 238 -29.68 2.75 -9.92
N PHE A 239 -29.91 1.45 -10.02
CA PHE A 239 -30.37 0.83 -11.28
C PHE A 239 -31.80 1.25 -11.65
N SER A 240 -32.55 1.86 -10.74
CA SER A 240 -33.83 2.53 -11.03
C SER A 240 -33.67 3.97 -11.56
N GLY A 241 -32.44 4.52 -11.60
CA GLY A 241 -32.15 5.87 -12.07
C GLY A 241 -32.15 6.95 -10.99
N GLU A 242 -32.26 6.57 -9.72
CA GLU A 242 -32.25 7.51 -8.58
C GLU A 242 -30.83 7.81 -8.14
N THR A 243 -30.56 9.07 -7.80
CA THR A 243 -29.25 9.50 -7.33
C THR A 243 -29.20 9.50 -5.81
N VAL A 244 -28.23 8.77 -5.24
CA VAL A 244 -27.89 8.83 -3.82
C VAL A 244 -26.79 9.86 -3.63
N LYS A 245 -26.98 10.78 -2.69
CA LYS A 245 -26.06 11.87 -2.39
C LYS A 245 -25.27 11.60 -1.10
N HIS A 246 -24.09 12.20 -1.00
CA HIS A 246 -23.30 12.20 0.23
C HIS A 246 -24.00 13.04 1.30
N GLU A 247 -24.21 12.48 2.47
CA GLU A 247 -24.83 13.19 3.61
C GLU A 247 -23.82 13.49 4.73
N GLY A 248 -22.59 12.99 4.61
CA GLY A 248 -21.55 13.14 5.64
C GLY A 248 -20.76 14.44 5.57
N GLU A 249 -19.78 14.59 6.46
CA GLU A 249 -18.83 15.71 6.45
C GLU A 249 -17.95 15.74 5.18
N GLU A 250 -17.31 16.88 4.93
CA GLU A 250 -16.39 17.05 3.80
C GLU A 250 -15.15 16.17 3.97
N LEU A 251 -14.98 15.18 3.08
CA LEU A 251 -13.91 14.18 3.11
C LEU A 251 -13.40 13.92 1.69
N TYR A 252 -12.30 13.18 1.60
CA TYR A 252 -11.69 12.82 0.33
C TYR A 252 -11.92 11.32 0.07
N PRO A 253 -12.63 10.94 -1.02
CA PRO A 253 -12.80 9.55 -1.37
C PRO A 253 -11.49 8.98 -1.93
N VAL A 254 -11.17 7.74 -1.59
CA VAL A 254 -10.02 6.99 -2.10
C VAL A 254 -10.41 5.53 -2.35
N PHE A 255 -9.71 4.85 -3.25
CA PHE A 255 -10.07 3.51 -3.74
C PHE A 255 -11.50 3.48 -4.31
N VAL A 256 -11.88 4.53 -5.05
CA VAL A 256 -13.21 4.60 -5.66
C VAL A 256 -13.37 3.48 -6.69
N ASN A 257 -14.35 2.62 -6.44
CA ASN A 257 -14.71 1.51 -7.31
C ASN A 257 -13.63 0.42 -7.47
N GLU A 258 -12.87 0.13 -6.39
CA GLU A 258 -11.89 -0.95 -6.42
C GLU A 258 -12.56 -2.32 -6.58
N CYS A 259 -12.22 -3.06 -7.65
CA CYS A 259 -12.86 -4.32 -7.98
C CYS A 259 -12.70 -5.42 -6.91
N ALA A 260 -11.56 -5.49 -6.21
CA ALA A 260 -11.34 -6.45 -5.13
C ALA A 260 -12.15 -6.11 -3.86
N TYR A 261 -12.73 -4.91 -3.77
CA TYR A 261 -13.43 -4.43 -2.57
C TYR A 261 -14.94 -4.70 -2.59
N TYR A 262 -15.48 -5.17 -3.73
CA TYR A 262 -16.89 -5.56 -3.86
C TYR A 262 -17.32 -6.63 -2.85
N GLU A 263 -16.49 -7.66 -2.65
CA GLU A 263 -16.72 -8.73 -1.68
C GLU A 263 -16.54 -8.25 -0.23
N LYS A 264 -15.69 -7.23 -0.04
CA LYS A 264 -15.40 -6.60 1.25
C LYS A 264 -16.45 -5.58 1.68
N LYS A 265 -17.50 -5.39 0.86
CA LYS A 265 -18.56 -4.40 1.10
C LYS A 265 -18.02 -2.97 1.20
N ILE A 266 -17.09 -2.63 0.31
CA ILE A 266 -16.47 -1.31 0.24
C ILE A 266 -16.58 -0.82 -1.20
N ALA A 267 -17.27 0.31 -1.39
CA ALA A 267 -17.34 1.03 -2.64
C ALA A 267 -16.23 2.06 -2.77
N PHE A 268 -15.89 2.72 -1.65
CA PHE A 268 -14.75 3.62 -1.49
C PHE A 268 -14.48 3.84 0.00
N HIS A 269 -13.27 4.30 0.32
CA HIS A 269 -12.95 4.84 1.64
C HIS A 269 -13.08 6.36 1.63
N LEU A 270 -13.30 6.94 2.81
CA LEU A 270 -13.28 8.38 3.04
C LEU A 270 -12.12 8.72 3.97
N ALA A 271 -11.35 9.75 3.62
CA ALA A 271 -10.16 10.16 4.34
C ALA A 271 -10.15 11.66 4.65
N LYS A 272 -9.42 12.04 5.70
CA LYS A 272 -9.10 13.43 6.03
C LYS A 272 -7.71 13.78 5.51
N LYS A 273 -7.59 14.93 4.86
CA LYS A 273 -6.28 15.48 4.49
C LYS A 273 -5.60 16.03 5.75
N VAL A 274 -4.37 15.59 6.00
CA VAL A 274 -3.57 15.94 7.17
C VAL A 274 -2.18 16.41 6.75
N THR A 275 -1.52 17.18 7.62
CA THR A 275 -0.11 17.51 7.50
C THR A 275 0.67 16.73 8.56
N VAL A 276 1.61 15.90 8.11
CA VAL A 276 2.45 15.07 8.98
C VAL A 276 3.84 15.68 9.06
N THR A 277 4.39 15.78 10.26
CA THR A 277 5.76 16.28 10.47
C THR A 277 6.70 15.13 10.77
N PHE A 278 7.91 15.16 10.21
CA PHE A 278 8.94 14.15 10.46
C PHE A 278 10.27 14.82 10.82
N PRO A 279 11.05 14.20 11.72
CA PRO A 279 12.26 14.82 12.25
C PRO A 279 13.43 14.76 11.27
N SER A 280 14.40 15.67 11.44
CA SER A 280 15.72 15.52 10.83
C SER A 280 16.44 14.32 11.45
N VAL A 281 17.22 13.60 10.65
CA VAL A 281 17.97 12.42 11.08
C VAL A 281 19.44 12.61 10.72
N SER A 282 20.33 12.41 11.71
CA SER A 282 21.77 12.50 11.54
C SER A 282 22.44 11.29 12.18
N VAL A 283 23.52 10.76 11.58
CA VAL A 283 24.35 9.78 12.28
C VAL A 283 25.33 10.48 13.20
N LYS A 284 25.19 10.14 14.49
CA LYS A 284 26.21 10.42 15.50
C LYS A 284 27.34 9.41 15.34
N LYS A 285 28.57 9.89 15.37
CA LYS A 285 29.74 9.04 15.54
C LYS A 285 29.58 8.33 16.89
N VAL A 286 29.59 7.00 16.89
CA VAL A 286 29.74 6.23 18.13
C VAL A 286 31.25 6.23 18.37
N ASP A 287 31.68 6.98 19.40
CA ASP A 287 33.07 6.98 19.85
C ASP A 287 33.44 5.65 20.53
#